data_AF-A0A9D1GV43-F1
#
_entry.id   AF-A0A9D1GV43-F1
#
_cell.length_a   1.000
_cell.length_b   1.000
_cell.length_c   1.000
_cell.angle_alpha   90.00
_cell.angle_beta   90.00
_cell.angle_gamma   90.00
#
_symmetry.space_group_name_H-M   'P 1'
#
loop_
_entity.id
_entity.type
_entity.pdbx_description
1 polymer ?
#
loop_
_entity_poly.entity_id
_entity_poly.type
_entity_poly.pdbx_seq_one_letter_code
_entity_poly.pdbx_strand_id
1 'polypeptide(L)'
;MNRRTTEKEVFCLSWKESTAVEQRKEFIQEYLAGKADSFKALCHKHGISEKTGHKWKNRFFEYGYAGLCDRSRAPENSPSKLDEDTVIRLIKLRTAHPTWGPKKIAVLYQKAYPEEQVPSESSIYRVLGKAGLIQRRQVRTVQPDPSRMRKYIKATNPNDVWTVDFKGWWYSQGEKCLPLTVRNIFWKSVLCKAAQLKQ
;
A
#
# COMPACT_ATOMS: atom_id res chain seq x y z
N MET A 1 29.92 42.43 45.39
CA MET A 1 28.56 42.50 44.83
C MET A 1 28.17 41.10 44.36
N ASN A 2 27.27 40.44 45.10
CA ASN A 2 26.74 39.11 44.82
C ASN A 2 26.09 39.02 43.44
N ARG A 3 26.37 37.95 42.67
CA ARG A 3 25.33 37.15 42.00
C ARG A 3 25.72 35.68 42.01
N ARG A 4 25.14 34.94 42.96
CA ARG A 4 24.99 33.49 42.91
C ARG A 4 24.03 33.18 41.75
N THR A 5 24.49 32.47 40.75
CA THR A 5 23.62 31.79 39.80
C THR A 5 23.95 30.31 39.92
N THR A 6 22.99 29.63 40.52
CA THR A 6 22.85 28.20 40.74
C THR A 6 23.38 27.34 39.60
N GLU A 7 24.38 26.51 39.90
CA GLU A 7 24.73 25.32 39.12
C GLU A 7 23.48 24.45 39.05
N LYS A 8 22.90 24.32 37.86
CA LYS A 8 21.93 23.26 37.60
C LYS A 8 22.75 21.99 37.44
N GLU A 9 22.79 21.18 38.49
CA GLU A 9 23.17 19.77 38.38
C GLU A 9 22.29 19.11 37.32
N VAL A 10 22.88 18.90 36.14
CA VAL A 10 22.28 18.05 35.12
C VAL A 10 22.50 16.62 35.59
N PHE A 11 21.49 16.05 36.25
CA PHE A 11 21.41 14.61 36.48
C PHE A 11 21.38 13.90 35.11
N CYS A 12 22.56 13.55 34.62
CA CYS A 12 22.72 12.75 33.42
C CYS A 12 22.36 11.30 33.77
N LEU A 13 21.08 10.97 33.70
CA LEU A 13 20.64 9.59 33.70
C LEU A 13 21.14 8.92 32.41
N SER A 14 22.27 8.23 32.51
CA SER A 14 22.81 7.32 31.49
C SER A 14 21.91 6.09 31.36
N TRP A 15 20.74 6.24 30.73
CA TRP A 15 19.92 5.10 30.36
C TRP A 15 20.59 4.35 29.21
N LYS A 16 21.03 3.11 29.46
CA LYS A 16 21.44 2.19 28.39
C LYS A 16 20.18 1.66 27.72
N GLU A 17 19.83 2.20 26.56
CA GLU A 17 18.93 1.51 25.63
C GLU A 17 19.68 0.30 25.08
N SER A 18 19.66 -0.83 25.82
CA SER A 18 20.22 -2.08 25.33
C SER A 18 19.24 -2.68 24.32
N THR A 19 19.66 -2.82 23.06
CA THR A 19 18.81 -3.48 22.07
C THR A 19 18.69 -4.96 22.41
N ALA A 20 17.65 -5.63 21.90
CA ALA A 20 17.49 -7.06 22.08
C ALA A 20 18.72 -7.87 21.59
N VAL A 21 19.51 -7.34 20.66
CA VAL A 21 20.74 -7.98 20.17
C VAL A 21 21.88 -7.82 21.19
N GLU A 22 22.01 -6.66 21.83
CA GLU A 22 22.99 -6.46 22.91
C GLU A 22 22.72 -7.40 24.09
N GLN A 23 21.47 -7.52 24.53
CA GLN A 23 21.09 -8.46 25.60
C GLN A 23 21.44 -9.92 25.25
N ARG A 24 21.23 -10.33 23.98
CA ARG A 24 21.62 -11.67 23.51
C ARG A 24 23.14 -11.86 23.51
N LYS A 25 23.92 -10.83 23.17
CA LYS A 25 25.39 -10.87 23.21
C LYS A 25 25.89 -11.02 24.65
N GLU A 26 25.34 -10.23 25.57
CA GLU A 26 25.67 -10.29 27.00
C GLU A 26 25.37 -11.68 27.58
N PHE A 27 24.20 -12.26 27.25
CA PHE A 27 23.85 -13.63 27.62
C PHE A 27 24.91 -14.66 27.16
N ILE A 28 25.35 -14.58 25.91
CA ILE A 28 26.37 -15.50 25.37
C ILE A 28 27.74 -15.25 25.99
N GLN A 29 28.13 -14.01 26.23
CA GLN A 29 29.40 -13.69 26.89
C GLN A 29 29.45 -14.26 28.32
N GLU A 30 28.37 -14.12 29.08
CA GLU A 30 28.28 -14.72 30.42
C GLU A 30 28.26 -16.25 30.38
N TYR A 31 27.60 -16.85 29.38
CA TYR A 31 27.63 -18.29 29.14
C TYR A 31 29.04 -18.80 28.88
N LEU A 32 29.79 -18.14 27.98
CA LEU A 32 31.17 -18.52 27.64
C LEU A 32 32.15 -18.30 28.79
N ALA A 33 31.93 -17.26 29.59
CA ALA A 33 32.76 -16.96 30.75
C ALA A 33 32.53 -17.91 31.94
N GLY A 34 31.55 -18.82 31.87
CA GLY A 34 31.25 -19.78 32.95
C GLY A 34 30.80 -19.11 34.25
N LYS A 35 30.26 -17.89 34.19
CA LYS A 35 29.96 -17.05 35.37
C LYS A 35 28.71 -17.47 36.17
N ALA A 36 28.01 -18.52 35.74
CA ALA A 36 26.77 -18.97 36.35
C ALA A 36 26.88 -20.43 36.79
N ASP A 37 26.36 -20.74 37.98
CA ASP A 37 26.41 -22.08 38.58
C ASP A 37 25.65 -23.13 37.75
N SER A 38 24.65 -22.69 36.97
CA SER A 38 23.92 -23.56 36.04
C SER A 38 23.33 -22.77 34.86
N PHE A 39 23.08 -23.45 33.75
CA PHE A 39 22.44 -22.86 32.57
C PHE A 39 21.04 -22.30 32.88
N LYS A 40 20.32 -22.95 33.80
CA LYS A 40 19.02 -22.50 34.28
C LYS A 40 19.12 -21.19 35.06
N ALA A 41 20.11 -21.06 35.94
CA ALA A 41 20.37 -19.83 36.67
C ALA A 41 20.72 -18.68 35.72
N LEU A 42 21.51 -18.94 34.67
CA LEU A 42 21.81 -17.96 33.63
C LEU A 42 20.55 -17.51 32.87
N CYS A 43 19.71 -18.46 32.43
CA CYS A 43 18.44 -18.13 31.76
C CYS A 43 17.53 -17.26 32.65
N HIS A 44 17.42 -17.61 33.93
CA HIS A 44 16.64 -16.85 34.91
C HIS A 44 17.19 -15.43 35.12
N LYS A 45 18.52 -15.27 35.23
CA LYS A 45 19.18 -13.96 35.37
C LYS A 45 18.86 -13.02 34.19
N HIS A 46 18.78 -13.57 32.98
CA HIS A 46 18.45 -12.82 31.76
C HIS A 46 16.95 -12.75 31.46
N GLY A 47 16.09 -13.28 32.34
CA GLY A 47 14.62 -13.25 32.19
C GLY A 47 14.10 -14.04 30.98
N ILE A 48 14.84 -15.05 30.51
CA ILE A 48 14.47 -15.87 29.35
C ILE A 48 14.14 -17.31 29.76
N SER A 49 13.27 -17.97 29.00
CA SER A 49 13.03 -19.41 29.18
C SER A 49 14.24 -20.24 28.73
N GLU A 50 14.45 -21.42 29.33
CA GLU A 50 15.53 -22.34 28.95
C GLU A 50 15.49 -22.70 27.46
N LYS A 51 14.29 -22.87 26.90
CA LYS A 51 14.09 -23.08 25.45
C LYS A 51 14.66 -21.94 24.60
N THR A 52 14.45 -20.70 25.04
CA THR A 52 14.98 -19.50 24.37
C THR A 52 16.49 -19.40 24.55
N GLY A 53 17.00 -19.73 25.74
CA GLY A 53 18.43 -19.81 26.01
C GLY A 53 19.13 -20.82 25.08
N HIS A 54 18.61 -22.05 25.00
CA HIS A 54 19.16 -23.09 24.12
C HIS A 54 19.12 -22.68 22.65
N LYS A 55 18.05 -22.02 22.20
CA LYS A 55 17.96 -21.47 20.84
C LYS A 55 19.10 -20.49 20.53
N TRP A 56 19.36 -19.53 21.42
CA TRP A 56 20.42 -18.54 21.20
C TRP A 56 21.81 -19.13 21.32
N LYS A 57 22.02 -20.05 22.27
CA LYS A 57 23.25 -20.85 22.39
C LYS A 57 23.54 -21.59 21.08
N ASN A 58 22.59 -22.37 20.58
CA ASN A 58 22.78 -23.17 19.36
C ASN A 58 23.05 -22.26 18.14
N ARG A 59 22.31 -21.16 18.00
CA ARG A 59 22.55 -20.18 16.93
C ARG A 59 23.92 -19.53 16.99
N PHE A 60 24.43 -19.28 18.19
CA PHE A 60 25.78 -18.76 18.36
C PHE A 60 26.83 -19.78 17.93
N PHE A 61 26.67 -21.05 18.30
CA PHE A 61 27.59 -22.10 17.87
C PHE A 61 27.54 -22.37 16.35
N GLU A 62 26.37 -22.21 15.72
CA GLU A 62 26.22 -22.41 14.27
C GLU A 62 26.67 -21.20 13.42
N TYR A 63 26.40 -19.97 13.87
CA TYR A 63 26.57 -18.76 13.04
C TYR A 63 27.35 -17.62 13.73
N GLY A 64 27.94 -17.87 14.89
CA GLY A 64 28.64 -16.86 15.70
C GLY A 64 27.72 -15.71 16.13
N TYR A 65 28.32 -14.52 16.30
CA TYR A 65 27.58 -13.31 16.69
C TYR A 65 26.51 -12.88 15.68
N ALA A 66 26.69 -13.21 14.39
CA ALA A 66 25.68 -12.95 13.36
C ALA A 66 24.38 -13.75 13.61
N GLY A 67 24.48 -14.91 14.27
CA GLY A 67 23.33 -15.73 14.66
C GLY A 67 22.41 -15.10 15.72
N LEU A 68 22.87 -14.06 16.41
CA LEU A 68 22.12 -13.35 17.46
C LEU A 68 21.24 -12.22 16.92
N CYS A 69 21.48 -11.80 15.67
CA CYS A 69 20.62 -10.84 14.98
C CYS A 69 19.23 -11.43 14.73
N ASP A 70 18.24 -10.54 14.60
CA ASP A 70 16.90 -10.97 14.20
C ASP A 70 16.92 -11.56 12.80
N ARG A 71 16.33 -12.75 12.66
CA ARG A 71 16.08 -13.38 11.37
C ARG A 71 14.68 -13.02 10.90
N SER A 72 14.52 -12.96 9.59
CA SER A 72 13.20 -12.87 8.97
C SER A 72 12.28 -13.95 9.55
N ARG A 73 11.08 -13.56 9.95
CA ARG A 73 10.00 -14.48 10.34
C ARG A 73 9.19 -14.96 9.13
N ALA A 74 9.55 -14.52 7.92
CA ALA A 74 8.86 -14.96 6.72
C ALA A 74 9.17 -16.44 6.46
N PRO A 75 8.15 -17.26 6.14
CA PRO A 75 8.37 -18.65 5.75
C PRO A 75 9.29 -18.71 4.52
N GLU A 76 10.31 -19.57 4.57
CA GLU A 76 11.28 -19.73 3.47
C GLU A 76 10.61 -20.26 2.20
N ASN A 77 9.61 -21.12 2.35
CA ASN A 77 8.84 -21.69 1.24
C ASN A 77 7.34 -21.44 1.45
N SER A 78 6.70 -20.83 0.45
CA SER A 78 5.24 -20.78 0.35
C SER A 78 4.83 -21.76 -0.76
N PRO A 79 4.15 -22.87 -0.45
CA PRO A 79 3.69 -23.85 -1.45
C PRO A 79 2.78 -23.26 -2.53
N SER A 80 2.22 -22.07 -2.29
CA SER A 80 1.37 -21.33 -3.22
C SER A 80 2.13 -20.43 -4.21
N LYS A 81 3.47 -20.53 -4.25
CA LYS A 81 4.31 -19.73 -5.15
C LYS A 81 4.20 -20.32 -6.55
N LEU A 82 3.87 -19.46 -7.52
CA LEU A 82 3.91 -19.83 -8.94
C LEU A 82 5.33 -20.27 -9.32
N ASP A 83 5.41 -21.19 -10.27
CA ASP A 83 6.68 -21.63 -10.85
C ASP A 83 7.40 -20.45 -11.52
N GLU A 84 8.73 -20.55 -11.56
CA GLU A 84 9.59 -19.49 -12.06
C GLU A 84 9.33 -19.21 -13.55
N ASP A 85 9.07 -20.26 -14.33
CA ASP A 85 8.78 -20.12 -15.75
C ASP A 85 7.49 -19.33 -16.00
N THR A 86 6.43 -19.62 -15.25
CA THR A 86 5.16 -18.85 -15.31
C THR A 86 5.39 -17.40 -14.94
N VAL A 87 6.20 -17.11 -13.91
CA VAL A 87 6.54 -15.74 -13.54
C VAL A 87 7.27 -15.03 -14.69
N ILE A 88 8.25 -15.68 -15.31
CA ILE A 88 8.99 -15.12 -16.45
C ILE A 88 8.05 -14.87 -17.63
N ARG A 89 7.16 -15.82 -17.96
CA ARG A 89 6.15 -15.69 -19.01
C ARG A 89 5.23 -14.49 -18.75
N LEU A 90 4.74 -14.33 -17.52
CA LEU A 90 3.89 -13.20 -17.13
C LEU A 90 4.61 -11.85 -17.26
N ILE A 91 5.89 -11.79 -16.86
CA ILE A 91 6.71 -10.58 -17.02
C ILE A 91 6.93 -10.26 -18.50
N LYS A 92 7.22 -11.26 -19.34
CA LYS A 92 7.37 -11.09 -20.79
C LYS A 92 6.09 -10.53 -21.43
N LEU A 93 4.93 -11.12 -21.13
CA LEU A 93 3.63 -10.64 -21.63
C LEU A 93 3.33 -9.21 -21.18
N ARG A 94 3.64 -8.88 -19.92
CA ARG A 94 3.46 -7.54 -19.38
C ARG A 94 4.38 -6.51 -20.03
N THR A 95 5.62 -6.91 -20.34
CA THR A 95 6.62 -6.06 -20.99
C THR A 95 6.23 -5.78 -22.45
N ALA A 96 5.70 -6.78 -23.16
CA ALA A 96 5.17 -6.62 -24.51
C ALA A 96 3.89 -5.75 -24.56
N HIS A 97 3.10 -5.74 -23.47
CA HIS A 97 1.86 -4.95 -23.37
C HIS A 97 1.80 -4.06 -22.11
N PRO A 98 2.57 -2.95 -22.06
CA PRO A 98 2.72 -2.10 -20.87
C PRO A 98 1.45 -1.36 -20.41
N THR A 99 0.39 -1.33 -21.21
CA THR A 99 -0.90 -0.71 -20.84
C THR A 99 -1.92 -1.73 -20.33
N TRP A 100 -1.64 -3.03 -20.43
CA TRP A 100 -2.62 -4.08 -20.15
C TRP A 100 -2.55 -4.55 -18.70
N GLY A 101 -3.70 -4.54 -18.03
CA GLY A 101 -3.83 -5.00 -16.65
C GLY A 101 -3.91 -6.53 -16.52
N PRO A 102 -3.86 -7.05 -15.28
CA PRO A 102 -3.82 -8.49 -14.97
C PRO A 102 -4.90 -9.31 -15.70
N LYS A 103 -6.14 -8.83 -15.75
CA LYS A 103 -7.24 -9.48 -16.48
C LYS A 103 -6.92 -9.74 -17.96
N LYS A 104 -6.35 -8.75 -18.65
CA LYS A 104 -5.98 -8.90 -20.07
C LYS A 104 -4.76 -9.78 -20.25
N ILE A 105 -3.80 -9.69 -19.32
CA ILE A 105 -2.62 -10.56 -19.31
C ILE A 105 -3.03 -12.02 -19.09
N ALA A 106 -4.00 -12.31 -18.23
CA ALA A 106 -4.53 -13.67 -18.03
C ALA A 106 -5.11 -14.26 -19.33
N VAL A 107 -5.89 -13.47 -20.07
CA VAL A 107 -6.45 -13.90 -21.37
C VAL A 107 -5.34 -14.15 -22.40
N LEU A 108 -4.31 -13.29 -22.44
CA LEU A 108 -3.15 -13.53 -23.30
C LEU A 108 -2.38 -14.79 -22.91
N TYR A 109 -2.21 -15.02 -21.60
CA TYR A 109 -1.52 -16.19 -21.08
C TYR A 109 -2.23 -17.46 -21.54
N GLN A 110 -3.55 -17.54 -21.36
CA GLN A 110 -4.36 -18.68 -21.79
C GLN A 110 -4.24 -18.95 -23.30
N LYS A 111 -4.14 -17.90 -24.11
CA LYS A 111 -3.99 -18.02 -25.57
C LYS A 111 -2.60 -18.48 -25.99
N ALA A 112 -1.57 -18.02 -25.28
CA ALA A 112 -0.19 -18.38 -25.57
C ALA A 112 0.21 -19.77 -25.04
N TYR A 113 -0.40 -20.19 -23.93
CA TYR A 113 -0.11 -21.45 -23.24
C TYR A 113 -1.42 -22.17 -22.88
N PRO A 114 -2.09 -22.82 -23.86
CA PRO A 114 -3.40 -23.44 -23.65
C PRO A 114 -3.35 -24.67 -22.74
N GLU A 115 -2.23 -25.39 -22.71
CA GLU A 115 -2.03 -26.61 -21.91
C GLU A 115 -1.70 -26.33 -20.42
N GLU A 116 -1.40 -25.07 -20.08
CA GLU A 116 -1.04 -24.68 -18.72
C GLU A 116 -2.22 -24.10 -17.94
N GLN A 117 -2.25 -24.37 -16.63
CA GLN A 117 -3.24 -23.75 -15.76
C GLN A 117 -2.97 -22.26 -15.61
N VAL A 118 -3.95 -21.44 -16.01
CA VAL A 118 -3.84 -19.97 -15.89
C VAL A 118 -3.83 -19.57 -14.42
N PRO A 119 -2.82 -18.79 -13.97
CA PRO A 119 -2.80 -18.25 -12.63
C PRO A 119 -3.98 -17.32 -12.38
N SER A 120 -4.47 -17.29 -11.14
CA SER A 120 -5.54 -16.35 -10.76
C SER A 120 -5.14 -14.90 -11.05
N GLU A 121 -6.11 -14.05 -11.36
CA GLU A 121 -5.86 -12.62 -11.60
C GLU A 121 -5.11 -11.96 -10.43
N SER A 122 -5.43 -12.36 -9.20
CA SER A 122 -4.76 -11.88 -7.98
C SER A 122 -3.30 -12.31 -7.90
N SER A 123 -2.97 -13.52 -8.35
CA SER A 123 -1.60 -14.04 -8.41
C SER A 123 -0.79 -13.27 -9.46
N ILE A 124 -1.38 -13.03 -10.63
CA ILE A 124 -0.76 -12.21 -11.69
C ILE A 124 -0.51 -10.80 -11.17
N TYR A 125 -1.50 -10.16 -10.54
CA TYR A 125 -1.34 -8.83 -9.94
C TYR A 125 -0.19 -8.79 -8.92
N ARG A 126 -0.09 -9.80 -8.04
CA ARG A 126 0.99 -9.90 -7.04
C ARG A 126 2.36 -10.05 -7.69
N VAL A 127 2.49 -10.93 -8.69
CA VAL A 127 3.74 -11.14 -9.43
C VAL A 127 4.19 -9.84 -10.11
N LEU A 128 3.30 -9.24 -10.89
CA LEU A 128 3.60 -8.01 -11.63
C LEU A 128 3.86 -6.82 -10.69
N GLY A 129 3.16 -6.78 -9.55
CA GLY A 129 3.40 -5.79 -8.49
C GLY A 129 4.77 -5.96 -7.82
N LYS A 130 5.17 -7.19 -7.50
CA LYS A 130 6.52 -7.49 -6.98
C LYS A 130 7.62 -7.16 -7.99
N ALA A 131 7.36 -7.36 -9.28
CA ALA A 131 8.26 -6.99 -10.37
C ALA A 131 8.29 -5.48 -10.68
N GLY A 132 7.49 -4.65 -9.98
CA GLY A 132 7.44 -3.20 -10.22
C GLY A 132 6.71 -2.79 -11.50
N LEU A 133 6.03 -3.71 -12.18
CA LEU A 133 5.38 -3.49 -13.49
C LEU A 133 3.93 -2.97 -13.37
N ILE A 134 3.44 -2.76 -12.15
CA ILE A 134 2.15 -2.13 -11.86
C ILE A 134 2.40 -0.83 -11.10
N GLN A 135 2.11 0.29 -11.77
CA GLN A 135 2.06 1.57 -11.08
C GLN A 135 0.72 1.71 -10.38
N ARG A 136 0.76 2.02 -9.09
CA ARG A 136 -0.46 2.39 -8.36
C ARG A 136 -0.98 3.71 -8.91
N ARG A 137 -2.23 3.71 -9.37
CA ARG A 137 -2.91 4.95 -9.75
C ARG A 137 -2.95 5.87 -8.53
N GLN A 138 -2.26 7.00 -8.60
CA GLN A 138 -2.45 8.04 -7.60
C GLN A 138 -3.85 8.62 -7.76
N VAL A 139 -4.68 8.44 -6.74
CA VAL A 139 -5.97 9.12 -6.66
C VAL A 139 -5.64 10.59 -6.43
N ARG A 140 -5.91 11.43 -7.42
CA ARG A 140 -5.86 12.88 -7.20
C ARG A 140 -6.98 13.23 -6.23
N THR A 141 -6.62 13.61 -5.01
CA THR A 141 -7.55 14.19 -4.07
C THR A 141 -8.08 15.47 -4.69
N VAL A 142 -9.35 15.50 -5.06
CA VAL A 142 -10.01 16.75 -5.45
C VAL A 142 -10.06 17.60 -4.20
N GLN A 143 -9.20 18.61 -4.11
CA GLN A 143 -9.36 19.61 -3.07
C GLN A 143 -10.69 20.33 -3.34
N PRO A 144 -11.65 20.31 -2.41
CA PRO A 144 -12.85 21.11 -2.55
C PRO A 144 -12.41 22.57 -2.52
N ASP A 145 -12.35 23.20 -3.69
CA ASP A 145 -12.12 24.62 -3.82
C ASP A 145 -13.28 25.37 -3.13
N PRO A 146 -13.04 26.09 -2.01
CA PRO A 146 -14.09 26.81 -1.30
C PRO A 146 -14.72 27.92 -2.16
N SER A 147 -14.02 28.42 -3.18
CA SER A 147 -14.54 29.42 -4.11
C SER A 147 -15.51 28.82 -5.14
N ARG A 148 -15.46 27.49 -5.34
CA ARG A 148 -16.47 26.71 -6.09
C ARG A 148 -17.65 26.28 -5.23
N MET A 149 -17.89 26.93 -4.10
CA MET A 149 -19.17 26.80 -3.40
C MET A 149 -20.25 27.31 -4.36
N ARG A 150 -20.86 26.38 -5.11
CA ARG A 150 -22.00 26.66 -5.97
C ARG A 150 -23.03 27.28 -5.04
N LYS A 151 -23.25 28.60 -5.13
CA LYS A 151 -24.38 29.24 -4.45
C LYS A 151 -25.61 28.53 -4.99
N TYR A 152 -26.12 27.59 -4.21
CA TYR A 152 -27.28 26.80 -4.61
C TYR A 152 -28.46 27.76 -4.56
N ILE A 153 -28.84 28.28 -5.73
CA ILE A 153 -29.99 29.17 -5.84
C ILE A 153 -31.22 28.29 -5.66
N LYS A 154 -31.89 28.43 -4.50
CA LYS A 154 -33.13 27.73 -4.19
C LYS A 154 -34.29 28.47 -4.86
N ALA A 155 -35.01 27.78 -5.75
CA ALA A 155 -36.29 28.28 -6.27
C ALA A 155 -37.37 28.12 -5.21
N THR A 156 -38.15 29.16 -4.95
CA THR A 156 -39.23 29.18 -3.95
C THR A 156 -40.60 29.08 -4.61
N ASN A 157 -40.73 29.62 -5.81
CA ASN A 157 -41.91 29.57 -6.67
C ASN A 157 -41.55 29.04 -8.07
N PRO A 158 -42.55 28.63 -8.86
CA PRO A 158 -42.35 28.33 -10.26
C PRO A 158 -41.78 29.52 -11.04
N ASN A 159 -40.82 29.26 -11.92
CA ASN A 159 -40.14 30.25 -12.77
C ASN A 159 -39.15 31.18 -12.05
N ASP A 160 -38.86 30.96 -10.77
CA ASP A 160 -37.80 31.68 -10.06
C ASP A 160 -36.41 31.42 -10.65
N VAL A 161 -36.15 30.16 -11.05
CA VAL A 161 -34.84 29.76 -11.58
C VAL A 161 -35.01 28.76 -12.71
N TRP A 162 -34.42 29.09 -13.85
CA TRP A 162 -34.26 28.18 -14.98
C TRP A 162 -32.81 27.71 -15.07
N THR A 163 -32.65 26.42 -15.31
CA THR A 163 -31.34 25.81 -15.61
C THR A 163 -31.29 25.47 -17.08
N VAL A 164 -30.18 25.83 -17.70
CA VAL A 164 -29.93 25.59 -19.12
C VAL A 164 -28.69 24.72 -19.23
N ASP A 165 -28.81 23.59 -19.90
CA ASP A 165 -27.73 22.62 -20.05
C ASP A 165 -27.62 22.12 -21.49
N PHE A 166 -26.38 22.12 -22.00
CA PHE A 166 -26.01 21.55 -23.29
C PHE A 166 -25.47 20.14 -23.06
N LYS A 167 -26.08 19.13 -23.71
CA LYS A 167 -25.72 17.72 -23.49
C LYS A 167 -24.52 17.22 -24.30
N GLY A 168 -23.91 18.10 -25.09
CA GLY A 168 -22.93 17.75 -26.13
C GLY A 168 -23.55 17.83 -27.51
N TRP A 169 -22.90 17.22 -28.51
CA TRP A 169 -23.39 17.18 -29.90
C TRP A 169 -23.43 15.75 -30.42
N TRP A 170 -24.36 15.46 -31.32
CA TRP A 170 -24.41 14.21 -32.09
C TRP A 170 -24.94 14.49 -33.49
N TYR A 171 -24.75 13.53 -34.40
CA TYR A 171 -25.36 13.61 -35.73
C TYR A 171 -26.73 12.94 -35.73
N SER A 172 -27.72 13.61 -36.33
CA SER A 172 -29.05 13.06 -36.58
C SER A 172 -29.46 13.46 -37.98
N GLN A 173 -29.90 12.50 -38.80
CA GLN A 173 -30.27 12.74 -40.21
C GLN A 173 -29.17 13.44 -41.03
N GLY A 174 -27.90 13.16 -40.73
CA GLY A 174 -26.75 13.75 -41.44
C GLY A 174 -26.32 15.13 -40.93
N GLU A 175 -27.10 15.77 -40.04
CA GLU A 175 -26.80 17.10 -39.52
C GLU A 175 -26.31 17.05 -38.08
N LYS A 176 -25.46 18.02 -37.71
CA LYS A 176 -24.92 18.13 -36.35
C LYS A 176 -25.93 18.83 -35.45
N CYS A 177 -26.45 18.11 -34.47
CA CYS A 177 -27.38 18.62 -33.48
C CYS A 177 -26.67 19.00 -32.18
N LEU A 178 -26.98 20.18 -31.65
CA LEU A 178 -26.64 20.57 -30.29
C LEU A 178 -27.92 20.63 -29.44
N PRO A 179 -28.29 19.55 -28.73
CA PRO A 179 -29.40 19.57 -27.78
C PRO A 179 -29.20 20.58 -26.65
N LEU A 180 -30.21 21.43 -26.49
CA LEU A 180 -30.38 22.32 -25.36
C LEU A 180 -31.57 21.85 -24.53
N THR A 181 -31.36 21.76 -23.22
CA THR A 181 -32.45 21.51 -22.26
C THR A 181 -32.61 22.71 -21.33
N VAL A 182 -33.82 23.26 -21.29
CA VAL A 182 -34.22 24.29 -20.32
C VAL A 182 -35.14 23.63 -19.30
N ARG A 183 -34.79 23.70 -18.01
CA ARG A 183 -35.55 23.08 -16.92
C ARG A 183 -35.88 24.11 -15.84
N ASN A 184 -37.10 24.08 -15.35
CA ASN A 184 -37.51 24.81 -14.15
C ASN A 184 -37.04 24.07 -12.89
N ILE A 185 -36.27 24.71 -12.00
CA ILE A 185 -35.76 24.05 -10.79
C ILE A 185 -36.88 23.65 -9.84
N PHE A 186 -37.95 24.46 -9.74
CA PHE A 186 -39.01 24.26 -8.76
C PHE A 186 -39.80 22.97 -9.02
N TRP A 187 -40.32 22.80 -10.25
CA TRP A 187 -41.04 21.58 -10.65
C TRP A 187 -40.14 20.46 -11.17
N LYS A 188 -38.84 20.76 -11.39
CA LYS A 188 -37.87 19.86 -12.04
C LYS A 188 -38.28 19.39 -13.45
N SER A 189 -39.29 20.04 -14.05
CA SER A 189 -39.79 19.74 -15.38
C SER A 189 -38.96 20.42 -16.47
N VAL A 190 -38.78 19.72 -17.60
CA VAL A 190 -38.15 20.29 -18.79
C VAL A 190 -39.18 21.15 -19.50
N LEU A 191 -38.88 22.45 -19.61
CA LEU A 191 -39.73 23.43 -20.28
C LEU A 191 -39.52 23.43 -21.79
N CYS A 192 -38.28 23.23 -22.23
CA CYS A 192 -37.93 23.23 -23.65
C CYS A 192 -36.82 22.23 -23.94
N LYS A 193 -36.97 21.54 -25.07
CA LYS A 193 -35.91 20.80 -25.76
C LYS A 193 -35.78 21.43 -27.14
N ALA A 194 -34.66 22.09 -27.39
CA ALA A 194 -34.33 22.62 -28.70
C ALA A 194 -33.09 21.89 -29.22
N ALA A 195 -33.06 21.60 -30.51
CA ALA A 195 -31.85 21.18 -31.20
C ALA A 195 -31.51 22.30 -32.18
N GLN A 196 -30.41 23.00 -31.93
CA GLN A 196 -29.95 24.01 -32.86
C GLN A 196 -29.13 23.29 -33.95
N LEU A 197 -29.61 23.35 -35.19
CA LEU A 197 -28.89 22.91 -36.37
C LEU A 197 -27.87 24.00 -36.70
N LYS A 198 -26.58 23.64 -36.70
CA LYS A 198 -25.57 24.53 -37.26
C LYS A 198 -25.56 24.33 -38.77
N GLN A 199 -25.98 25.36 -39.50
CA GLN A 199 -25.70 25.53 -40.93
C GLN A 199 -24.18 25.58 -41.16
#